data_AF-A0A210QSG2-F1
#
_entry.id   AF-A0A210QSG2-F1
#
_cell.length_a   1.000
_cell.length_b   1.000
_cell.length_c   1.000
_cell.angle_alpha   90.00
_cell.angle_beta   90.00
_cell.angle_gamma   90.00
#
_symmetry.space_group_name_H-M   'P 1'
#
loop_
_entity.id
_entity.type
_entity.pdbx_description
1 polymer ?
#
loop_
_entity_poly.entity_id
_entity_poly.type
_entity_poly.pdbx_seq_one_letter_code
_entity_poly.pdbx_strand_id
1 'polypeptide(L)'
;MGVDICDTESVGDDIYDIDSKGVAICDTDSKGVDIWDIDSMGVDICDNDSVGVDIYDIDSKGVDICEIDSMGVDICDIDIKGVDICDIDSKGVDICDIDSMGVDIFDTDSMGVDICDIDSKGVNI
;
A
#
# COMPACT_ATOMS: atom_id res chain seq x y z
N MET A 1 1.40 2.21 20.66
CA MET A 1 0.28 1.27 20.42
C MET A 1 0.25 1.00 18.92
N GLY A 2 -0.53 0.06 18.40
CA GLY A 2 -0.74 -0.07 16.95
C GLY A 2 -2.00 0.68 16.53
N VAL A 3 -2.15 0.91 15.22
CA VAL A 3 -3.37 1.39 14.56
C VAL A 3 -3.93 0.21 13.77
N ASP A 4 -5.23 -0.01 13.88
CA ASP A 4 -5.91 -1.17 13.30
C ASP A 4 -7.31 -0.73 12.87
N ILE A 5 -7.56 -0.77 11.56
CA ILE A 5 -8.87 -0.48 10.95
C ILE A 5 -9.29 -1.74 10.21
N CYS A 6 -10.28 -2.45 10.76
CA CYS A 6 -10.81 -3.61 10.09
C CYS A 6 -12.34 -3.72 10.17
N ASP A 7 -12.91 -4.49 9.24
CA ASP A 7 -14.34 -4.73 9.10
C ASP A 7 -15.14 -3.41 8.94
N THR A 8 -14.67 -2.51 8.06
CA THR A 8 -15.30 -1.20 7.86
C THR A 8 -16.04 -1.08 6.53
N GLU A 9 -17.27 -0.57 6.60
CA GLU A 9 -18.01 -0.03 5.44
C GLU A 9 -18.08 1.49 5.61
N SER A 10 -17.36 2.23 4.77
CA SER A 10 -17.16 3.67 4.98
C SER A 10 -17.22 4.49 3.69
N VAL A 11 -17.19 5.81 3.82
CA VAL A 11 -17.10 6.71 2.65
C VAL A 11 -15.64 6.99 2.28
N GLY A 12 -14.70 6.69 3.17
CA GLY A 12 -13.28 6.89 3.03
C GLY A 12 -12.58 6.46 4.31
N ASP A 13 -11.52 5.67 4.19
CA ASP A 13 -10.70 5.19 5.30
C ASP A 13 -9.33 5.89 5.23
N ASP A 14 -9.28 7.02 5.93
CA ASP A 14 -8.15 7.94 5.91
C ASP A 14 -7.26 7.72 7.15
N ILE A 15 -5.99 7.39 6.95
CA ILE A 15 -4.98 7.26 8.01
C ILE A 15 -3.82 8.21 7.76
N TYR A 16 -3.61 9.13 8.69
CA TYR A 16 -2.58 10.17 8.58
C TYR A 16 -1.81 10.37 9.88
N ASP A 17 -0.55 10.82 9.77
CA ASP A 17 0.30 11.24 10.89
C ASP A 17 0.44 10.16 11.98
N ILE A 18 0.79 8.93 11.59
CA ILE A 18 0.91 7.82 12.53
C ILE A 18 2.37 7.59 12.92
N ASP A 19 2.66 7.74 14.21
CA ASP A 19 3.83 7.16 14.88
C ASP A 19 3.35 5.99 15.75
N SER A 20 3.54 4.77 15.26
CA SER A 20 3.01 3.58 15.93
C SER A 20 3.91 2.37 15.79
N LYS A 21 3.56 1.29 16.52
CA LYS A 21 4.29 0.03 16.37
C LYS A 21 3.91 -0.74 15.11
N GLY A 22 2.80 -0.38 14.46
CA GLY A 22 2.29 -1.05 13.29
C GLY A 22 0.92 -0.49 12.92
N VAL A 23 0.65 -0.50 11.61
CA VAL A 23 -0.61 -0.07 11.01
C VAL A 23 -1.18 -1.24 10.24
N ALA A 24 -2.45 -1.56 10.49
CA ALA A 24 -3.18 -2.59 9.75
C ALA A 24 -4.48 -2.01 9.22
N ILE A 25 -4.75 -2.24 7.93
CA ILE A 25 -6.06 -2.03 7.31
C ILE A 25 -6.49 -3.34 6.69
N CYS A 26 -7.65 -3.87 7.08
CA CYS A 26 -8.14 -5.13 6.57
C CYS A 26 -9.65 -5.19 6.40
N ASP A 27 -10.16 -5.94 5.43
CA ASP A 27 -11.61 -6.14 5.25
C ASP A 27 -12.38 -4.81 5.17
N THR A 28 -11.96 -3.92 4.27
CA THR A 28 -12.54 -2.58 4.11
C THR A 28 -13.28 -2.42 2.77
N ASP A 29 -14.52 -1.93 2.83
CA ASP A 29 -15.31 -1.47 1.67
C ASP A 29 -15.52 0.03 1.80
N SER A 30 -14.81 0.80 0.97
CA SER A 30 -14.82 2.25 1.04
C SER A 30 -14.85 2.89 -0.34
N LYS A 31 -15.06 4.21 -0.41
CA LYS A 31 -14.85 4.90 -1.70
C LYS A 31 -13.39 5.26 -1.95
N GLY A 32 -12.53 5.11 -0.95
CA GLY A 32 -11.15 5.57 -1.03
C GLY A 32 -10.42 5.21 0.25
N VAL A 33 -9.19 4.76 0.10
CA VAL A 33 -8.28 4.49 1.22
C VAL A 33 -7.03 5.32 1.01
N ASP A 34 -6.83 6.30 1.91
CA ASP A 34 -5.73 7.25 1.83
C ASP A 34 -4.83 7.07 3.06
N ILE A 35 -3.58 6.66 2.86
CA ILE A 35 -2.64 6.38 3.95
C ILE A 35 -1.38 7.20 3.74
N TRP A 36 -1.21 8.27 4.51
CA TRP A 36 -0.07 9.17 4.40
C TRP A 36 0.69 9.36 5.71
N ASP A 37 1.98 9.70 5.60
CA ASP A 37 2.84 10.10 6.72
C ASP A 37 2.84 9.05 7.86
N ILE A 38 3.29 7.84 7.54
CA ILE A 38 3.34 6.73 8.49
C ILE A 38 4.79 6.41 8.88
N ASP A 39 5.12 6.55 10.16
CA ASP A 39 6.31 5.98 10.80
C ASP A 39 5.90 4.77 11.65
N SER A 40 6.27 3.57 11.20
CA SER A 40 5.93 2.36 11.92
C SER A 40 6.96 1.24 11.83
N MET A 41 6.71 0.11 12.51
CA MET A 41 7.53 -1.09 12.28
C MET A 41 6.97 -2.00 11.19
N GLY A 42 5.78 -1.75 10.69
CA GLY A 42 5.08 -2.60 9.73
C GLY A 42 3.76 -1.95 9.32
N VAL A 43 3.47 -1.97 8.02
CA VAL A 43 2.19 -1.54 7.46
C VAL A 43 1.63 -2.71 6.65
N ASP A 44 0.47 -3.22 7.06
CA ASP A 44 -0.21 -4.31 6.38
C ASP A 44 -1.56 -3.79 5.87
N ILE A 45 -1.80 -3.89 4.56
CA ILE A 45 -3.06 -3.47 3.93
C ILE A 45 -3.55 -4.66 3.11
N CYS A 46 -4.69 -5.22 3.50
CA CYS A 46 -5.24 -6.40 2.85
C CYS A 46 -6.75 -6.32 2.67
N ASP A 47 -7.29 -7.12 1.74
CA ASP A 47 -8.73 -7.30 1.55
C ASP A 47 -9.50 -5.97 1.46
N ASN A 48 -9.09 -5.10 0.54
CA ASN A 48 -9.68 -3.77 0.37
C ASN A 48 -10.39 -3.62 -0.98
N ASP A 49 -11.68 -3.35 -0.94
CA ASP A 49 -12.51 -2.99 -2.10
C ASP A 49 -12.77 -1.48 -2.05
N SER A 50 -12.22 -0.74 -3.01
CA SER A 50 -12.39 0.71 -3.04
C SER A 50 -12.42 1.30 -4.45
N VAL A 51 -12.76 2.60 -4.56
CA VAL A 51 -12.62 3.28 -5.86
C VAL A 51 -11.17 3.69 -6.10
N GLY A 52 -10.39 3.93 -5.06
CA GLY A 52 -9.00 4.38 -5.13
C GLY A 52 -8.24 4.02 -3.87
N VAL A 53 -6.96 3.67 -4.01
CA VAL A 53 -6.05 3.42 -2.89
C VAL A 53 -4.80 4.25 -3.10
N ASP A 54 -4.56 5.21 -2.21
CA ASP A 54 -3.42 6.12 -2.27
C ASP A 54 -2.55 5.92 -1.02
N ILE A 55 -1.32 5.43 -1.21
CA ILE A 55 -0.36 5.15 -0.14
C ILE A 55 0.89 5.98 -0.39
N TYR A 56 1.23 6.85 0.56
CA TYR A 56 2.28 7.86 0.37
C TYR A 56 3.09 8.09 1.64
N ASP A 57 4.37 8.45 1.50
CA ASP A 57 5.25 8.84 2.61
C ASP A 57 5.25 7.81 3.75
N ILE A 58 5.68 6.58 3.45
CA ILE A 58 5.76 5.48 4.43
C ILE A 58 7.22 5.19 4.80
N ASP A 59 7.56 5.40 6.08
CA ASP A 59 8.79 4.91 6.70
C ASP A 59 8.46 3.72 7.61
N SER A 60 8.92 2.54 7.21
CA SER A 60 8.61 1.29 7.89
C SER A 60 9.72 0.26 7.75
N LYS A 61 9.70 -0.78 8.58
CA LYS A 61 10.59 -1.94 8.33
C LYS A 61 10.05 -2.87 7.26
N GLY A 62 8.76 -2.83 6.97
CA GLY A 62 8.10 -3.67 5.98
C GLY A 62 6.73 -3.11 5.63
N VAL A 63 6.33 -3.31 4.39
CA VAL A 63 5.02 -2.94 3.87
C VAL A 63 4.52 -4.10 3.04
N ASP A 64 3.37 -4.65 3.44
CA ASP A 64 2.68 -5.72 2.74
C ASP A 64 1.33 -5.16 2.26
N ILE A 65 1.12 -5.12 0.95
CA ILE A 65 -0.11 -4.66 0.31
C ILE A 65 -0.64 -5.81 -0.54
N CYS A 66 -1.76 -6.40 -0.15
CA CYS A 66 -2.32 -7.55 -0.86
C CYS A 66 -3.83 -7.45 -1.07
N GLU A 67 -4.34 -8.20 -2.06
CA GLU A 67 -5.79 -8.41 -2.25
C GLU A 67 -6.57 -7.08 -2.34
N ILE A 68 -6.12 -6.20 -3.25
CA ILE A 68 -6.73 -4.89 -3.49
C ILE A 68 -7.57 -4.96 -4.77
N ASP A 69 -8.86 -4.65 -4.68
CA ASP A 69 -9.74 -4.39 -5.83
C ASP A 69 -10.04 -2.88 -5.88
N SER A 70 -9.57 -2.21 -6.95
CA SER A 70 -9.73 -0.76 -7.07
C SER A 70 -9.87 -0.26 -8.51
N MET A 71 -10.32 0.99 -8.70
CA MET A 71 -10.18 1.64 -10.01
C MET A 71 -8.79 2.23 -10.23
N GLY A 72 -8.05 2.52 -9.16
CA GLY A 72 -6.72 3.09 -9.19
C GLY A 72 -5.95 2.75 -7.92
N VAL A 73 -4.66 2.45 -8.05
CA VAL A 73 -3.77 2.23 -6.91
C VAL A 73 -2.50 3.05 -7.16
N ASP A 74 -2.25 4.02 -6.28
CA ASP A 74 -1.08 4.88 -6.33
C ASP A 74 -0.25 4.62 -5.06
N ILE A 75 0.98 4.13 -5.24
CA ILE A 75 1.93 3.85 -4.14
C ILE A 75 3.20 4.63 -4.42
N CYS A 76 3.56 5.57 -3.55
CA CYS A 76 4.74 6.40 -3.78
C CYS A 76 5.47 6.80 -2.50
N ASP A 77 6.74 7.19 -2.65
CA ASP A 77 7.59 7.69 -1.56
C ASP A 77 7.65 6.73 -0.36
N ILE A 78 8.14 5.51 -0.63
CA ILE A 78 8.23 4.42 0.36
C ILE A 78 9.71 4.13 0.67
N ASP A 79 10.16 4.37 1.90
CA ASP A 79 11.53 4.05 2.36
C ASP A 79 11.48 2.94 3.41
N ILE A 80 11.77 1.70 3.00
CA ILE A 80 11.63 0.53 3.87
C ILE A 80 12.69 -0.55 3.66
N LYS A 81 12.59 -1.68 4.38
CA LYS A 81 13.51 -2.82 4.13
C LYS A 81 12.98 -3.83 3.12
N GLY A 82 11.67 -3.98 3.00
CA GLY A 82 11.04 -4.95 2.12
C GLY A 82 9.62 -4.51 1.82
N VAL A 83 9.29 -4.41 0.53
CA VAL A 83 7.94 -4.15 0.02
C VAL A 83 7.45 -5.41 -0.65
N ASP A 84 6.30 -5.92 -0.23
CA ASP A 84 5.58 -6.99 -0.93
C ASP A 84 4.22 -6.43 -1.38
N ILE A 85 3.99 -6.39 -2.70
CA ILE A 85 2.73 -5.97 -3.31
C ILE A 85 2.19 -7.13 -4.14
N CYS A 86 1.02 -7.65 -3.80
CA CYS A 86 0.44 -8.76 -4.53
C CYS A 86 -1.08 -8.70 -4.73
N ASP A 87 -1.57 -9.48 -5.69
CA ASP A 87 -3.01 -9.69 -5.90
C ASP A 87 -3.78 -8.36 -6.02
N ILE A 88 -3.29 -7.45 -6.86
CA ILE A 88 -3.96 -6.18 -7.15
C ILE A 88 -4.77 -6.33 -8.45
N ASP A 89 -6.09 -6.14 -8.38
CA ASP A 89 -6.98 -5.95 -9.53
C ASP A 89 -7.32 -4.46 -9.63
N SER A 90 -6.82 -3.79 -10.68
CA SER A 90 -7.10 -2.36 -10.87
C SER A 90 -7.17 -1.93 -12.33
N LYS A 91 -7.75 -0.77 -12.61
CA LYS A 91 -7.62 -0.18 -13.97
C LYS A 91 -6.27 0.51 -14.18
N GLY A 92 -5.64 0.97 -13.11
CA GLY A 92 -4.37 1.67 -13.13
C GLY A 92 -3.60 1.40 -11.85
N VAL A 93 -2.31 1.11 -11.99
CA VAL A 93 -1.40 0.94 -10.85
C VAL A 93 -0.16 1.77 -11.14
N ASP A 94 0.08 2.79 -10.31
CA ASP A 94 1.27 3.63 -10.39
C ASP A 94 2.10 3.43 -9.13
N ILE A 95 3.32 2.92 -9.29
CA ILE A 95 4.26 2.66 -8.18
C ILE A 95 5.54 3.47 -8.44
N CYS A 96 5.83 4.43 -7.57
CA CYS A 96 6.97 5.34 -7.72
C CYS A 96 7.81 5.50 -6.46
N ASP A 97 9.05 5.97 -6.63
CA ASP A 97 9.90 6.47 -5.55
C ASP A 97 10.01 5.50 -4.34
N ILE A 98 10.36 4.24 -4.63
CA ILE A 98 10.58 3.21 -3.60
C ILE A 98 12.07 3.03 -3.35
N ASP A 99 12.53 3.25 -2.12
CA ASP A 99 13.85 2.83 -1.62
C ASP A 99 13.67 1.61 -0.71
N SER A 100 14.22 0.46 -1.10
CA SER A 100 14.11 -0.77 -0.32
C SER A 100 15.29 -1.74 -0.45
N MET A 101 15.45 -2.67 0.49
CA MET A 101 16.38 -3.79 0.28
C MET A 101 15.79 -4.88 -0.62
N GLY A 102 14.46 -4.95 -0.74
CA GLY A 102 13.73 -5.93 -1.54
C GLY A 102 12.37 -5.38 -1.96
N VAL A 103 12.00 -5.61 -3.21
CA VAL A 103 10.67 -5.28 -3.74
C VAL A 103 10.17 -6.48 -4.51
N ASP A 104 9.09 -7.09 -4.04
CA ASP A 104 8.38 -8.16 -4.72
C ASP A 104 6.98 -7.65 -5.12
N ILE A 105 6.74 -7.54 -6.43
CA ILE A 105 5.44 -7.19 -7.01
C ILE A 105 4.99 -8.38 -7.83
N PHE A 106 3.81 -8.94 -7.57
CA PHE A 106 3.33 -10.08 -8.35
C PHE A 106 1.80 -10.13 -8.42
N ASP A 107 1.28 -10.87 -9.40
CA ASP A 107 -0.15 -11.09 -9.57
C ASP A 107 -0.98 -9.78 -9.63
N THR A 108 -0.41 -8.74 -10.24
CA THR A 108 -1.12 -7.49 -10.58
C THR A 108 -1.85 -7.64 -11.91
N ASP A 109 -3.19 -7.68 -11.88
CA ASP A 109 -4.04 -7.57 -13.06
C ASP A 109 -4.46 -6.11 -13.24
N SER A 110 -3.87 -5.42 -14.22
CA SER A 110 -4.26 -4.05 -14.52
C SER A 110 -4.25 -3.69 -16.00
N MET A 111 -5.15 -2.76 -16.36
CA MET A 111 -5.17 -2.21 -17.72
C MET A 111 -3.96 -1.31 -18.01
N GLY A 112 -3.29 -0.80 -16.97
CA GLY A 112 -2.08 0.01 -17.06
C GLY A 112 -1.27 -0.06 -15.77
N VAL A 113 0.03 -0.32 -15.91
CA VAL A 113 0.98 -0.36 -14.79
C VAL A 113 2.14 0.55 -15.15
N ASP A 114 2.39 1.57 -14.32
CA ASP A 114 3.60 2.38 -14.36
C ASP A 114 4.43 2.11 -13.10
N ILE A 115 5.70 1.78 -13.30
CA ILE A 115 6.64 1.52 -12.21
C ILE A 115 7.91 2.29 -12.52
N CYS A 116 8.23 3.27 -11.68
CA CYS A 116 9.38 4.13 -11.87
C CYS A 116 10.14 4.35 -10.55
N ASP A 117 11.41 4.77 -10.69
CA ASP A 117 12.23 5.25 -9.58
C ASP A 117 12.32 4.30 -8.36
N ILE A 118 12.37 2.99 -8.63
CA ILE A 118 12.67 1.96 -7.62
C ILE A 118 14.19 1.82 -7.45
N ASP A 119 14.72 2.22 -6.30
CA ASP A 119 16.07 1.88 -5.84
C ASP A 119 16.00 0.67 -4.89
N SER A 120 16.32 -0.51 -5.40
CA SER A 120 16.38 -1.70 -4.56
C SER A 120 17.54 -2.63 -4.91
N LYS A 121 18.02 -3.34 -3.88
CA LYS A 121 19.04 -4.39 -4.03
C LYS A 121 18.50 -5.66 -4.67
N GLY A 122 17.19 -5.86 -4.65
CA GLY A 122 16.50 -7.00 -5.26
C GLY A 122 15.09 -6.60 -5.66
N VAL A 123 14.77 -6.77 -6.94
CA VAL A 123 13.45 -6.46 -7.50
C VAL A 123 12.93 -7.70 -8.22
N ASN A 124 11.73 -8.13 -7.87
CA ASN A 124 10.97 -9.18 -8.55
C ASN A 124 9.62 -8.61 -8.97
N ILE A 125 9.30 -8.70 -10.25
CA ILE A 125 8.07 -8.19 -10.87
C ILE A 125 7.58 -9.25 -11.86
#